data_AF-A0A2E9TFT3-F1
#
_entry.id   AF-A0A2E9TFT3-F1
#
_cell.length_a   1.000
_cell.length_b   1.000
_cell.length_c   1.000
_cell.angle_alpha   90.00
_cell.angle_beta   90.00
_cell.angle_gamma   90.00
#
_symmetry.space_group_name_H-M   'P 1'
#
loop_
_entity.id
_entity.type
_entity.pdbx_description
1 polymer ?
#
loop_
_entity_poly.entity_id
_entity_poly.type
_entity_poly.pdbx_seq_one_letter_code
_entity_poly.pdbx_strand_id
1 'polypeptide(L)'
;MNGILILVGGGEFEQEMKYVDRVLLDKVIGPPRIAILPTAAGGDPDAALKHAEAGAAYFRGMDAEVEVVPVIDRDSAMDDGLSARIEDANVVYLTDGDARYLYEMLRFSSAWTAIGNVIELNGVIAASGAAASVFGERAPGSALRWGSAFNILPGSVIVPDYETASTYGMRARRFRRRNLAYLGIDRHTALFNQDFRFTVVGEGGVTVWSKRRHEKREDGDPLVWP
;
A
#
# COMPACT_ATOMS: atom_id res chain seq x y z
N MET A 1 -12.46 -7.85 -6.84
CA MET A 1 -12.24 -6.62 -6.06
C MET A 1 -13.24 -5.61 -6.55
N ASN A 2 -14.24 -5.31 -5.73
CA ASN A 2 -15.25 -4.29 -6.03
C ASN A 2 -14.81 -2.90 -5.53
N GLY A 3 -13.90 -2.88 -4.54
CA GLY A 3 -13.31 -1.67 -3.98
C GLY A 3 -12.05 -1.19 -4.72
N ILE A 4 -11.35 -0.26 -4.06
CA ILE A 4 -10.19 0.43 -4.64
C ILE A 4 -8.94 0.06 -3.85
N LEU A 5 -7.88 -0.34 -4.57
CA LEU A 5 -6.54 -0.52 -4.01
C LEU A 5 -5.67 0.67 -4.39
N ILE A 6 -5.02 1.29 -3.41
CA ILE A 6 -4.15 2.45 -3.58
C ILE A 6 -2.76 2.09 -3.08
N LEU A 7 -1.77 2.13 -3.97
CA LEU A 7 -0.38 1.81 -3.67
C LEU A 7 0.41 3.11 -3.62
N VAL A 8 0.83 3.54 -2.43
CA VAL A 8 1.55 4.80 -2.20
C VAL A 8 3.05 4.54 -2.21
N GLY A 9 3.79 5.35 -2.97
CA GLY A 9 5.24 5.20 -3.11
C GLY A 9 6.03 5.63 -1.87
N GLY A 10 5.45 6.46 -1.01
CA GLY A 10 6.01 6.86 0.28
C GLY A 10 5.65 8.30 0.63
N GLY A 11 6.00 8.70 1.85
CA GLY A 11 5.69 10.03 2.39
C GLY A 11 4.28 10.13 2.98
N GLU A 12 3.73 9.03 3.50
CA GLU A 12 2.40 9.07 4.11
C GLU A 12 2.33 10.12 5.23
N PHE A 13 1.18 10.81 5.29
CA PHE A 13 0.89 11.86 6.27
C PHE A 13 1.77 13.12 6.18
N GLU A 14 2.64 13.23 5.18
CA GLU A 14 3.37 14.45 4.84
C GLU A 14 2.44 15.46 4.12
N GLN A 15 2.84 16.73 4.01
CA GLN A 15 1.95 17.77 3.45
C GLN A 15 1.71 17.59 1.95
N GLU A 16 2.73 17.10 1.26
CA GLU A 16 2.77 16.81 -0.17
C GLU A 16 1.77 15.70 -0.55
N MET A 17 1.43 14.82 0.40
CA MET A 17 0.41 13.78 0.19
C MET A 17 -1.03 14.29 0.30
N LYS A 18 -1.27 15.54 0.74
CA LYS A 18 -2.64 16.06 0.93
C LYS A 18 -3.51 15.99 -0.32
N TYR A 19 -2.93 16.22 -1.49
CA TYR A 19 -3.68 16.10 -2.75
C TYR A 19 -4.11 14.66 -2.99
N VAL A 20 -3.17 13.71 -2.91
CA VAL A 20 -3.42 12.28 -3.11
C VAL A 20 -4.43 11.75 -2.10
N ASP A 21 -4.29 12.13 -0.83
CA ASP A 21 -5.18 11.68 0.24
C ASP A 21 -6.58 12.31 0.12
N ARG A 22 -6.70 13.53 -0.40
CA ARG A 22 -8.02 14.10 -0.74
C ARG A 22 -8.70 13.31 -1.84
N VAL A 23 -7.97 12.97 -2.90
CA VAL A 23 -8.48 12.12 -4.01
C VAL A 23 -8.89 10.73 -3.51
N LEU A 24 -8.16 10.17 -2.53
CA LEU A 24 -8.55 8.94 -1.83
C LEU A 24 -9.90 9.12 -1.12
N LEU A 25 -10.04 10.15 -0.28
CA LEU A 25 -11.26 10.40 0.49
C LEU A 25 -12.47 10.64 -0.41
N ASP A 26 -12.29 11.34 -1.53
CA ASP A 26 -13.35 11.62 -2.52
C ASP A 26 -13.88 10.35 -3.21
N LYS A 27 -13.13 9.25 -3.17
CA LYS A 27 -13.56 7.94 -3.71
C LYS A 27 -14.30 7.08 -2.71
N VAL A 28 -14.31 7.45 -1.43
CA VAL A 28 -14.97 6.67 -0.38
C VAL A 28 -16.48 6.79 -0.51
N ILE A 29 -17.18 5.66 -0.41
CA ILE A 29 -18.64 5.63 -0.40
C ILE A 29 -19.13 5.94 1.03
N GLY A 30 -19.82 7.07 1.17
CA GLY A 30 -20.30 7.56 2.47
C GLY A 30 -19.22 8.30 3.27
N PRO A 31 -19.49 8.63 4.55
CA PRO A 31 -18.50 9.29 5.40
C PRO A 31 -17.23 8.44 5.55
N PRO A 32 -16.02 9.02 5.39
CA PRO A 32 -14.79 8.27 5.51
C PRO A 32 -14.52 7.84 6.95
N ARG A 33 -14.50 6.52 7.17
CA ARG A 33 -14.11 5.85 8.41
C ARG A 33 -12.85 5.03 8.14
N ILE A 34 -11.73 5.49 8.70
CA ILE A 34 -10.40 4.98 8.39
C ILE A 34 -9.87 4.16 9.56
N ALA A 35 -9.53 2.90 9.30
CA ALA A 35 -8.72 2.08 10.17
C ALA A 35 -7.25 2.18 9.74
N ILE A 36 -6.39 2.79 10.57
CA ILE A 36 -4.95 2.85 10.34
C ILE A 36 -4.28 1.67 11.06
N LEU A 37 -3.55 0.86 10.29
CA LEU A 37 -2.87 -0.34 10.76
C LEU A 37 -1.35 -0.15 10.62
N PRO A 38 -0.62 -0.05 11.73
CA PRO A 38 0.83 0.15 11.70
C PRO A 38 1.63 -1.16 11.60
N THR A 39 1.01 -2.21 11.08
CA THR A 39 1.52 -3.58 11.15
C THR A 39 2.91 -3.74 10.55
N ALA A 40 3.21 -3.04 9.46
CA ALA A 40 4.53 -3.13 8.82
C ALA A 40 5.66 -2.62 9.73
N ALA A 41 5.37 -1.67 10.62
CA ALA A 41 6.31 -1.10 11.57
C ALA A 41 6.29 -1.80 12.94
N GLY A 42 5.47 -2.84 13.13
CA GLY A 42 5.24 -3.49 14.43
C GLY A 42 6.45 -4.15 15.10
N GLY A 43 7.60 -4.23 14.41
CA GLY A 43 8.88 -4.58 15.03
C GLY A 43 9.35 -3.58 16.11
N ASP A 44 8.83 -2.34 16.08
CA ASP A 44 8.93 -1.34 17.14
C ASP A 44 7.52 -0.79 17.43
N PRO A 45 6.75 -1.45 18.32
CA PRO A 45 5.34 -1.12 18.57
C PRO A 45 5.11 0.33 18.98
N ASP A 46 5.98 0.90 19.82
CA ASP A 46 5.82 2.26 20.33
C ASP A 46 5.99 3.29 19.20
N ALA A 47 7.00 3.10 18.35
CA ALA A 47 7.20 3.95 17.18
C ALA A 47 6.06 3.79 16.16
N ALA A 48 5.63 2.54 15.94
CA ALA A 48 4.57 2.20 15.00
C ALA A 48 3.23 2.84 15.39
N LEU A 49 2.82 2.72 16.67
CA LEU A 49 1.60 3.33 17.18
C LEU A 49 1.68 4.85 17.20
N LYS A 50 2.84 5.42 17.57
CA LYS A 50 3.05 6.88 17.52
C LYS A 50 2.89 7.42 16.10
N HIS A 51 3.42 6.73 15.09
CA HIS A 51 3.26 7.11 13.68
C HIS A 51 1.80 6.99 13.23
N ALA A 52 1.11 5.92 13.60
CA ALA A 52 -0.31 5.76 13.30
C ALA A 52 -1.18 6.87 13.93
N GLU A 53 -0.90 7.27 15.16
CA GLU A 53 -1.61 8.38 15.81
C GLU A 53 -1.35 9.73 15.12
N ALA A 54 -0.13 9.95 14.61
CA ALA A 54 0.15 11.11 13.76
C ALA A 54 -0.69 11.08 12.47
N GLY A 55 -0.79 9.92 11.82
CA GLY A 55 -1.70 9.70 10.68
C GLY A 55 -3.17 9.92 11.02
N ALA A 56 -3.59 9.49 12.22
CA ALA A 56 -4.96 9.70 12.68
C ALA A 56 -5.27 11.20 12.87
N ALA A 57 -4.34 11.96 13.47
CA ALA A 57 -4.47 13.41 13.57
C ALA A 57 -4.52 14.09 12.19
N TYR A 58 -3.68 13.63 11.25
CA TYR A 58 -3.65 14.13 9.88
C TYR A 58 -4.99 13.95 9.14
N PHE A 59 -5.55 12.73 9.13
CA PHE A 59 -6.82 12.45 8.46
C PHE A 59 -8.04 13.06 9.18
N ARG A 60 -8.02 13.18 10.51
CA ARG A 60 -9.04 13.94 11.25
C ARG A 60 -9.05 15.42 10.84
N GLY A 61 -7.88 15.98 10.54
CA GLY A 61 -7.75 17.32 9.96
C GLY A 61 -8.31 17.46 8.53
N MET A 62 -8.73 16.36 7.91
CA MET A 62 -9.38 16.29 6.59
C MET A 62 -10.84 15.84 6.67
N ASP A 63 -11.46 15.95 7.85
CA ASP A 63 -12.86 15.61 8.14
C ASP A 63 -13.20 14.10 8.03
N ALA A 64 -12.20 13.24 8.28
CA ALA A 64 -12.43 11.79 8.40
C ALA A 64 -12.57 11.33 9.85
N GLU A 65 -13.40 10.31 10.06
CA GLU A 65 -13.40 9.51 11.29
C GLU A 65 -12.24 8.52 11.21
N VAL A 66 -11.39 8.48 12.24
CA VAL A 66 -10.15 7.70 12.18
C VAL A 66 -9.91 6.96 13.48
N GLU A 67 -9.60 5.69 13.34
CA GLU A 67 -9.22 4.78 14.39
C GLU A 67 -7.84 4.17 14.11
N VAL A 68 -6.96 4.17 15.11
CA VAL A 68 -5.74 3.36 15.09
C VAL A 68 -6.10 1.96 15.59
N VAL A 69 -5.96 0.97 14.71
CA VAL A 69 -6.16 -0.43 15.07
C VAL A 69 -4.79 -1.06 15.31
N PRO A 70 -4.43 -1.40 16.55
CA PRO A 70 -3.08 -1.81 16.95
C PRO A 70 -2.77 -3.27 16.55
N VAL A 71 -2.90 -3.60 15.27
CA VAL A 71 -2.38 -4.85 14.70
C VAL A 71 -0.89 -4.66 14.49
N ILE A 72 -0.08 -5.09 15.45
CA ILE A 72 1.37 -4.85 15.51
C ILE A 72 2.19 -6.14 15.47
N ASP A 73 1.58 -7.28 15.74
CA ASP A 73 2.22 -8.59 15.80
C ASP A 73 1.26 -9.70 15.39
N ARG A 74 1.68 -10.96 15.55
CA ARG A 74 0.87 -12.10 15.11
C ARG A 74 -0.37 -12.29 15.97
N ASP A 75 -0.26 -12.07 17.28
CA ASP A 75 -1.36 -12.30 18.21
C ASP A 75 -2.45 -11.26 17.99
N SER A 76 -2.09 -9.98 17.87
CA SER A 76 -3.01 -8.90 17.50
C SER A 76 -3.59 -9.08 16.08
N ALA A 77 -2.86 -9.64 15.12
CA ALA A 77 -3.40 -9.95 13.79
C ALA A 77 -4.43 -11.10 13.77
N MET A 78 -4.44 -11.94 14.81
CA MET A 78 -5.40 -13.01 15.04
C MET A 78 -6.55 -12.60 15.97
N ASP A 79 -6.50 -11.41 16.55
CA ASP A 79 -7.52 -10.94 17.48
C ASP A 79 -8.82 -10.57 16.72
N ASP A 80 -9.90 -11.25 17.07
CA ASP A 80 -11.20 -11.06 16.41
C ASP A 80 -11.83 -9.70 16.75
N GLY A 81 -11.51 -9.10 17.91
CA GLY A 81 -11.96 -7.77 18.29
C GLY A 81 -11.31 -6.68 17.46
N LEU A 82 -10.00 -6.80 17.20
CA LEU A 82 -9.29 -5.92 16.27
C LEU A 82 -9.77 -6.12 14.83
N SER A 83 -10.06 -7.35 14.44
CA SER A 83 -10.60 -7.67 13.11
C SER A 83 -11.98 -7.04 12.90
N ALA A 84 -12.87 -7.08 13.90
CA ALA A 84 -14.16 -6.42 13.83
C ALA A 84 -14.05 -4.89 13.68
N ARG A 85 -13.07 -4.26 14.33
CA ARG A 85 -12.78 -2.81 14.19
C ARG A 85 -12.32 -2.46 12.76
N ILE A 86 -11.54 -3.34 12.12
CA ILE A 86 -11.15 -3.18 10.71
C ILE A 86 -12.39 -3.23 9.80
N GLU A 87 -13.31 -4.16 10.05
CA GLU A 87 -14.50 -4.34 9.21
C GLU A 87 -15.55 -3.22 9.34
N ASP A 88 -15.57 -2.49 10.45
CA ASP A 88 -16.46 -1.34 10.66
C ASP A 88 -16.04 -0.12 9.81
N ALA A 89 -14.76 -0.06 9.44
CA ALA A 89 -14.19 0.96 8.56
C ALA A 89 -14.56 0.71 7.09
N ASN A 90 -14.59 1.80 6.30
CA ASN A 90 -14.69 1.72 4.84
C ASN A 90 -13.36 2.08 4.13
N VAL A 91 -12.35 2.45 4.90
CA VAL A 91 -10.98 2.64 4.45
C VAL A 91 -10.02 1.91 5.41
N VAL A 92 -9.11 1.12 4.87
CA VAL A 92 -7.96 0.59 5.61
C VAL A 92 -6.70 1.27 5.08
N TYR A 93 -5.89 1.82 5.97
CA TYR A 93 -4.59 2.42 5.65
C TYR A 93 -3.47 1.63 6.32
N LEU A 94 -2.66 0.93 5.53
CA LEU A 94 -1.46 0.21 5.97
C LEU A 94 -0.26 1.16 5.90
N THR A 95 0.35 1.48 7.04
CA THR A 95 1.52 2.36 7.09
C THR A 95 2.78 1.68 6.53
N ASP A 96 3.80 2.47 6.22
CA ASP A 96 5.10 1.94 5.80
C ASP A 96 5.83 1.18 6.96
N GLY A 97 6.88 0.42 6.62
CA GLY A 97 7.69 -0.36 7.55
C GLY A 97 8.47 -1.49 6.86
N ASP A 98 8.34 -2.72 7.35
CA ASP A 98 8.96 -3.92 6.77
C ASP A 98 7.91 -4.80 6.07
N ALA A 99 8.04 -4.94 4.74
CA ALA A 99 7.13 -5.72 3.90
C ALA A 99 7.06 -7.21 4.29
N ARG A 100 8.20 -7.78 4.70
CA ARG A 100 8.26 -9.18 5.14
C ARG A 100 7.54 -9.31 6.47
N TYR A 101 7.79 -8.42 7.43
CA TYR A 101 7.11 -8.44 8.72
C TYR A 101 5.59 -8.34 8.54
N LEU A 102 5.12 -7.37 7.75
CA LEU A 102 3.71 -7.21 7.40
C LEU A 102 3.10 -8.51 6.85
N TYR A 103 3.75 -9.11 5.85
CA TYR A 103 3.28 -10.36 5.25
C TYR A 103 3.20 -11.50 6.27
N GLU A 104 4.22 -11.65 7.11
CA GLU A 104 4.27 -12.71 8.13
C GLU A 104 3.17 -12.54 9.19
N MET A 105 2.88 -11.30 9.61
CA MET A 105 1.83 -11.01 10.59
C MET A 105 0.43 -11.23 10.01
N LEU A 106 0.18 -10.78 8.77
CA LEU A 106 -1.15 -10.78 8.17
C LEU A 106 -1.53 -12.10 7.47
N ARG A 107 -0.58 -12.86 6.91
CA ARG A 107 -0.96 -14.07 6.13
C ARG A 107 -1.79 -15.04 6.98
N PHE A 108 -2.91 -15.52 6.45
CA PHE A 108 -3.80 -16.44 7.19
C PHE A 108 -4.23 -15.89 8.57
N SER A 109 -4.44 -14.58 8.71
CA SER A 109 -4.91 -13.96 9.95
C SER A 109 -6.35 -13.47 9.85
N SER A 110 -7.00 -13.29 10.99
CA SER A 110 -8.33 -12.66 11.06
C SER A 110 -8.28 -11.23 10.50
N ALA A 111 -7.23 -10.46 10.84
CA ALA A 111 -7.03 -9.11 10.31
C ALA A 111 -6.92 -9.08 8.77
N TRP A 112 -6.19 -10.02 8.14
CA TRP A 112 -6.12 -10.05 6.67
C TRP A 112 -7.46 -10.40 6.03
N THR A 113 -8.24 -11.26 6.67
CA THR A 113 -9.60 -11.58 6.22
C THR A 113 -10.49 -10.33 6.30
N ALA A 114 -10.42 -9.58 7.41
CA ALA A 114 -11.13 -8.32 7.59
C ALA A 114 -10.75 -7.26 6.53
N ILE A 115 -9.45 -7.09 6.25
CA ILE A 115 -8.96 -6.21 5.16
C ILE A 115 -9.57 -6.62 3.82
N GLY A 116 -9.62 -7.92 3.52
CA GLY A 116 -10.25 -8.45 2.32
C GLY A 116 -11.75 -8.18 2.25
N ASN A 117 -12.45 -8.27 3.38
CA ASN A 117 -13.89 -7.98 3.46
C ASN A 117 -14.18 -6.51 3.16
N VAL A 118 -13.37 -5.57 3.68
CA VAL A 118 -13.52 -4.14 3.39
C VAL A 118 -13.46 -3.86 1.89
N ILE A 119 -12.46 -4.40 1.17
CA ILE A 119 -12.35 -4.15 -0.28
C ILE A 119 -13.44 -4.85 -1.10
N GLU A 120 -13.91 -6.02 -0.68
CA GLU A 120 -15.02 -6.71 -1.36
C GLU A 120 -16.36 -5.99 -1.15
N LEU A 121 -16.51 -5.24 -0.06
CA LEU A 121 -17.67 -4.38 0.23
C LEU A 121 -17.54 -2.94 -0.32
N ASN A 122 -16.76 -2.76 -1.40
CA ASN A 122 -16.51 -1.47 -2.07
C ASN A 122 -15.71 -0.46 -1.24
N GLY A 123 -15.01 -0.90 -0.20
CA GLY A 123 -14.10 -0.06 0.57
C GLY A 123 -12.78 0.24 -0.15
N VAL A 124 -11.94 1.03 0.51
CA VAL A 124 -10.63 1.45 0.00
C VAL A 124 -9.53 0.82 0.85
N ILE A 125 -8.52 0.24 0.19
CA ILE A 125 -7.29 -0.21 0.84
C ILE A 125 -6.15 0.65 0.33
N ALA A 126 -5.55 1.44 1.21
CA ALA A 126 -4.33 2.18 0.93
C ALA A 126 -3.15 1.52 1.64
N ALA A 127 -2.02 1.41 0.95
CA ALA A 127 -0.81 0.85 1.52
C ALA A 127 0.40 1.69 1.11
N SER A 128 1.18 2.13 2.09
CA SER A 128 2.35 2.97 1.86
C SER A 128 3.65 2.19 1.86
N GLY A 129 4.55 2.57 0.96
CA GLY A 129 5.93 2.12 0.97
C GLY A 129 6.07 0.60 0.88
N ALA A 130 6.77 0.01 1.83
CA ALA A 130 6.94 -1.42 1.99
C ALA A 130 5.60 -2.16 2.11
N ALA A 131 4.56 -1.56 2.68
CA ALA A 131 3.23 -2.16 2.69
C ALA A 131 2.61 -2.23 1.28
N ALA A 132 2.88 -1.26 0.39
CA ALA A 132 2.47 -1.36 -1.01
C ALA A 132 3.10 -2.57 -1.71
N SER A 133 4.33 -2.91 -1.33
CA SER A 133 5.12 -4.00 -1.93
C SER A 133 4.48 -5.38 -1.79
N VAL A 134 3.69 -5.63 -0.74
CA VAL A 134 3.10 -6.95 -0.49
C VAL A 134 1.91 -7.26 -1.40
N PHE A 135 1.40 -6.29 -2.16
CA PHE A 135 0.29 -6.51 -3.10
C PHE A 135 0.75 -7.05 -4.47
N GLY A 136 2.05 -6.98 -4.80
CA GLY A 136 2.58 -7.54 -6.03
C GLY A 136 2.63 -9.07 -6.05
N GLU A 137 3.07 -9.68 -7.17
CA GLU A 137 3.38 -11.12 -7.21
C GLU A 137 4.53 -11.44 -6.26
N ARG A 138 5.51 -10.53 -6.16
CA ARG A 138 6.63 -10.60 -5.22
C ARG A 138 6.97 -9.23 -4.68
N ALA A 139 7.38 -9.19 -3.41
CA ALA A 139 7.93 -7.99 -2.81
C ALA A 139 9.44 -7.87 -3.11
N PRO A 140 10.01 -6.65 -3.20
CA PRO A 140 11.45 -6.46 -3.23
C PRO A 140 12.09 -7.04 -1.96
N GLY A 141 12.92 -8.09 -2.10
CA GLY A 141 13.70 -8.65 -0.98
C GLY A 141 15.18 -8.25 -1.03
N SER A 142 16.01 -8.78 -0.13
CA SER A 142 17.47 -8.55 -0.11
C SER A 142 18.16 -9.05 -1.38
N ALA A 143 19.27 -8.42 -1.80
CA ALA A 143 19.99 -8.54 -3.08
C ALA A 143 19.71 -9.79 -3.96
N LEU A 144 19.74 -11.02 -3.41
CA LEU A 144 19.51 -12.28 -4.15
C LEU A 144 18.15 -12.98 -3.94
N ARG A 145 17.29 -12.55 -3.02
CA ARG A 145 16.01 -13.21 -2.70
C ARG A 145 14.82 -12.27 -2.90
N TRP A 146 13.72 -12.85 -3.37
CA TRP A 146 12.43 -12.18 -3.42
C TRP A 146 11.76 -12.24 -2.04
N GLY A 147 11.06 -11.18 -1.68
CA GLY A 147 10.16 -11.19 -0.52
C GLY A 147 8.84 -11.87 -0.87
N SER A 148 8.19 -12.41 0.14
CA SER A 148 6.82 -12.92 0.03
C SER A 148 5.84 -11.77 -0.17
N ALA A 149 4.77 -12.05 -0.91
CA ALA A 149 3.70 -11.10 -1.20
C ALA A 149 2.38 -11.87 -1.40
N PHE A 150 1.25 -11.18 -1.31
CA PHE A 150 -0.08 -11.75 -1.43
C PHE A 150 -0.51 -12.04 -2.86
N ASN A 151 0.26 -11.61 -3.87
CA ASN A 151 -0.02 -11.87 -5.29
C ASN A 151 -1.41 -11.35 -5.72
N ILE A 152 -1.82 -10.19 -5.19
CA ILE A 152 -3.05 -9.50 -5.57
C ILE A 152 -2.95 -8.95 -6.99
N LEU A 153 -1.73 -8.54 -7.39
CA LEU A 153 -1.39 -8.08 -8.74
C LEU A 153 -0.41 -9.05 -9.41
N PRO A 154 -0.88 -10.16 -10.01
CA PRO A 154 -0.03 -11.17 -10.64
C PRO A 154 0.85 -10.60 -11.76
N GLY A 155 2.11 -11.04 -11.87
CA GLY A 155 3.04 -10.53 -12.86
C GLY A 155 3.71 -9.20 -12.49
N SER A 156 3.47 -8.65 -11.30
CA SER A 156 4.05 -7.38 -10.85
C SER A 156 5.06 -7.51 -9.71
N VAL A 157 5.93 -6.50 -9.63
CA VAL A 157 6.72 -6.16 -8.44
C VAL A 157 6.50 -4.68 -8.18
N ILE A 158 5.87 -4.34 -7.06
CA ILE A 158 5.67 -2.95 -6.65
C ILE A 158 6.96 -2.46 -5.98
N VAL A 159 7.44 -1.30 -6.39
CA VAL A 159 8.67 -0.70 -5.88
C VAL A 159 8.37 0.72 -5.40
N PRO A 160 8.18 0.93 -4.09
CA PRO A 160 8.05 2.26 -3.51
C PRO A 160 9.38 3.03 -3.54
N ASP A 161 9.32 4.31 -3.21
CA ASP A 161 10.46 5.24 -3.10
C ASP A 161 11.38 5.16 -4.33
N TYR A 162 10.77 5.07 -5.52
CA TYR A 162 11.48 4.68 -6.74
C TYR A 162 12.56 5.69 -7.17
N GLU A 163 12.38 6.96 -6.83
CA GLU A 163 13.35 8.03 -7.08
C GLU A 163 14.67 7.84 -6.34
N THR A 164 14.64 7.35 -5.09
CA THR A 164 15.84 7.12 -4.28
C THR A 164 16.31 5.66 -4.35
N ALA A 165 15.44 4.73 -4.76
CA ALA A 165 15.75 3.32 -4.95
C ALA A 165 16.75 3.12 -6.11
N SER A 166 18.02 3.39 -5.81
CA SER A 166 19.07 3.57 -6.80
C SER A 166 19.26 2.36 -7.73
N THR A 167 19.34 2.73 -9.00
CA THR A 167 19.29 1.98 -10.25
C THR A 167 20.49 1.07 -10.56
N TYR A 168 20.93 0.20 -9.63
CA TYR A 168 21.85 -0.90 -10.00
C TYR A 168 21.33 -2.30 -9.64
N GLY A 169 20.85 -2.50 -8.40
CA GLY A 169 20.30 -3.78 -7.95
C GLY A 169 19.01 -4.18 -8.68
N MET A 170 18.08 -3.24 -8.86
CA MET A 170 16.85 -3.45 -9.63
C MET A 170 17.12 -3.68 -11.12
N ARG A 171 18.04 -2.91 -11.70
CA ARG A 171 18.45 -3.07 -13.12
C ARG A 171 19.05 -4.45 -13.38
N ALA A 172 19.87 -4.96 -12.46
CA ALA A 172 20.42 -6.31 -12.53
C ALA A 172 19.35 -7.40 -12.36
N ARG A 173 18.36 -7.20 -11.47
CA ARG A 173 17.23 -8.13 -11.26
C ARG A 173 16.35 -8.29 -12.50
N ARG A 174 16.16 -7.21 -13.26
CA ARG A 174 15.43 -7.21 -14.55
C ARG A 174 15.90 -8.30 -15.50
N PHE A 175 17.21 -8.54 -15.58
CA PHE A 175 17.77 -9.49 -16.54
C PHE A 175 17.48 -10.96 -16.20
N ARG A 176 17.13 -11.29 -14.94
CA ARG A 176 16.93 -12.69 -14.50
C ARG A 176 15.50 -13.19 -14.62
N ARG A 177 14.47 -12.33 -14.54
CA ARG A 177 13.05 -12.76 -14.49
C ARG A 177 12.23 -11.97 -15.50
N ARG A 178 12.37 -12.46 -16.72
CA ARG A 178 11.90 -11.91 -17.99
C ARG A 178 10.36 -11.76 -18.14
N ASN A 179 9.55 -12.09 -17.13
CA ASN A 179 8.08 -12.10 -17.20
C ASN A 179 7.40 -11.20 -16.15
N LEU A 180 8.15 -10.42 -15.37
CA LEU A 180 7.59 -9.49 -14.39
C LEU A 180 7.66 -8.04 -14.89
N ALA A 181 6.64 -7.26 -14.56
CA ALA A 181 6.64 -5.81 -14.66
C ALA A 181 6.97 -5.21 -13.28
N TYR A 182 7.92 -4.31 -13.22
CA TYR A 182 8.22 -3.52 -12.02
C TYR A 182 7.43 -2.22 -12.12
N LEU A 183 6.65 -1.92 -11.09
CA LEU A 183 5.90 -0.69 -10.97
C LEU A 183 6.62 0.17 -9.93
N GLY A 184 7.50 1.03 -10.40
CA GLY A 184 8.21 2.01 -9.58
C GLY A 184 7.30 3.18 -9.27
N ILE A 185 6.99 3.41 -8.00
CA ILE A 185 6.13 4.51 -7.55
C ILE A 185 7.03 5.49 -6.81
N ASP A 186 7.12 6.71 -7.33
CA ASP A 186 7.89 7.79 -6.69
C ASP A 186 7.23 8.17 -5.35
N ARG A 187 7.99 8.82 -4.45
CA ARG A 187 7.40 9.44 -3.25
C ARG A 187 6.33 10.46 -3.63
N HIS A 188 5.42 10.72 -2.68
CA HIS A 188 4.30 11.66 -2.86
C HIS A 188 3.40 11.34 -4.07
N THR A 189 3.40 10.06 -4.47
CA THR A 189 2.67 9.54 -5.62
C THR A 189 2.01 8.23 -5.24
N ALA A 190 0.84 7.97 -5.82
CA ALA A 190 0.11 6.73 -5.65
C ALA A 190 -0.39 6.16 -6.97
N LEU A 191 -0.49 4.84 -7.03
CA LEU A 191 -1.13 4.10 -8.10
C LEU A 191 -2.49 3.59 -7.61
N PHE A 192 -3.55 4.19 -8.13
CA PHE A 192 -4.93 3.80 -7.85
C PHE A 192 -5.31 2.65 -8.76
N ASN A 193 -5.94 1.61 -8.22
CA ASN A 193 -6.49 0.48 -8.95
C ASN A 193 -7.96 0.31 -8.61
N GLN A 194 -8.82 0.54 -9.61
CA GLN A 194 -10.26 0.30 -9.53
C GLN A 194 -10.65 -0.56 -10.72
N ASP A 195 -11.18 -1.77 -10.48
CA ASP A 195 -11.55 -2.72 -11.52
C ASP A 195 -10.43 -3.00 -12.54
N PHE A 196 -9.19 -3.16 -12.06
CA PHE A 196 -7.99 -3.34 -12.89
C PHE A 196 -7.70 -2.17 -13.86
N ARG A 197 -8.30 -1.01 -13.62
CA ARG A 197 -7.94 0.25 -14.25
C ARG A 197 -7.02 1.00 -13.31
N PHE A 198 -5.81 1.26 -13.79
CA PHE A 198 -4.79 1.91 -12.99
C PHE A 198 -4.65 3.38 -13.39
N THR A 199 -4.59 4.26 -12.40
CA THR A 199 -4.40 5.71 -12.60
C THR A 199 -3.33 6.22 -11.65
N VAL A 200 -2.41 7.03 -12.15
CA VAL A 200 -1.38 7.68 -11.34
C VAL A 200 -1.97 8.94 -10.71
N VAL A 201 -1.68 9.16 -9.43
CA VAL A 201 -2.09 10.37 -8.70
C VAL A 201 -0.93 10.88 -7.86
N GLY A 202 -0.57 12.15 -7.95
CA GLY A 202 0.46 12.80 -7.11
C GLY A 202 1.56 13.52 -7.87
N GLU A 203 2.54 14.07 -7.15
CA GLU A 203 3.51 15.03 -7.69
C GLU A 203 4.66 14.40 -8.49
N GLY A 204 4.94 13.11 -8.25
CA GLY A 204 5.97 12.36 -8.95
C GLY A 204 5.41 11.59 -10.15
N GLY A 205 5.70 10.30 -10.23
CA GLY A 205 5.08 9.45 -11.24
C GLY A 205 5.24 7.96 -10.96
N VAL A 206 4.67 7.16 -11.86
CA VAL A 206 4.80 5.71 -11.84
C VAL A 206 5.54 5.24 -13.07
N THR A 207 6.68 4.58 -12.85
CA THR A 207 7.50 3.99 -13.90
C THR A 207 7.14 2.52 -14.06
N VAL A 208 6.60 2.15 -15.22
CA VAL A 208 6.44 0.74 -15.61
C VAL A 208 7.72 0.28 -16.26
N TRP A 209 8.30 -0.78 -15.69
CA TRP A 209 9.47 -1.42 -16.27
C TRP A 209 9.29 -2.91 -16.50
N SER A 210 9.17 -3.31 -17.77
CA SER A 210 9.09 -4.70 -18.18
C SER A 210 10.11 -5.01 -19.30
N LYS A 211 9.99 -6.18 -19.92
CA LYS A 211 10.70 -6.48 -21.16
C LYS A 211 10.28 -5.56 -22.31
N ARG A 212 8.99 -5.28 -22.39
CA ARG A 212 8.35 -4.65 -23.55
C ARG A 212 8.22 -3.15 -23.38
N ARG A 213 8.27 -2.66 -22.14
CA ARG A 213 7.93 -1.29 -21.79
C ARG A 213 8.91 -0.73 -20.77
N HIS A 214 9.26 0.53 -20.95
CA HIS A 214 9.95 1.36 -19.96
C HIS A 214 9.43 2.77 -20.14
N GLU A 215 8.40 3.13 -19.37
CA GLU A 215 7.72 4.42 -19.48
C GLU A 215 7.38 4.94 -18.08
N LYS A 216 7.43 6.26 -17.92
CA LYS A 216 6.92 6.96 -16.75
C LYS A 216 5.55 7.53 -17.11
N ARG A 217 4.62 7.48 -16.15
CA ARG A 217 3.29 8.09 -16.19
C ARG A 217 3.17 9.08 -15.04
N GLU A 218 2.49 10.18 -15.28
CA GLU A 218 2.35 11.31 -14.35
C GLU A 218 0.89 11.43 -13.87
N ASP A 219 0.61 12.42 -13.02
CA ASP A 219 -0.74 12.64 -12.46
C ASP A 219 -1.85 12.59 -13.53
N GLY A 220 -2.90 11.83 -13.25
CA GLY A 220 -4.05 11.64 -14.14
C GLY A 220 -3.83 10.65 -15.29
N ASP A 221 -2.60 10.21 -15.56
CA ASP A 221 -2.34 9.25 -16.63
C ASP A 221 -2.90 7.86 -16.29
N PRO A 222 -3.51 7.17 -17.26
CA PRO A 222 -3.78 5.75 -17.12
C PRO A 222 -2.46 4.96 -17.19
N LEU A 223 -2.34 3.95 -16.34
CA LEU A 223 -1.25 2.99 -16.38
C LEU A 223 -1.75 1.67 -16.97
N VAL A 224 -1.01 1.12 -17.94
CA VAL A 224 -1.28 -0.21 -18.49
C VAL A 224 -0.02 -1.06 -18.42
N TRP A 225 -0.13 -2.24 -17.83
CA TRP A 225 0.90 -3.28 -17.76
C TRP A 225 0.18 -4.65 -17.88
N PRO A 226 0.85 -5.75 -18.28
CA PRO A 226 2.31 -6.04 -18.31
C PRO A 226 3.13 -5.53 -19.52
#